data_AF-A0A3R6VDK5-F1
#
_entry.id   AF-A0A3R6VDK5-F1
#
_cell.length_a   1.000
_cell.length_b   1.000
_cell.length_c   1.000
_cell.angle_alpha   90.00
_cell.angle_beta   90.00
_cell.angle_gamma   90.00
#
_symmetry.space_group_name_H-M   'P 1'
#
loop_
_entity.id
_entity.type
_entity.pdbx_description
1 polymer ?
#
loop_
_entity_poly.entity_id
_entity_poly.type
_entity_poly.pdbx_seq_one_letter_code
_entity_poly.pdbx_strand_id
1 'polypeptide(L)'
;MATIKYIAGVDISFFPGTDDACAALVILSFPDLKVVCEVSCHTTLTLPYIPTFLAFREIPALLPLFDMIPREFYPQVVLVDGNGELHPRGFGIASHLGVVTQLPTIGVAKTFLNVDGLTKRSVRALVQEKKAHTRTSDGGGPQSVVALKLQGQSSKVHAG
;
A
#
# COMPACT_ATOMS: atom_id res chain seq x y z
N MET A 1 2.14 23.39 -7.48
CA MET A 1 2.04 21.98 -7.03
C MET A 1 3.30 21.63 -6.27
N ALA A 2 3.21 20.92 -5.15
CA ALA A 2 4.40 20.49 -4.41
C ALA A 2 5.11 19.37 -5.20
N THR A 3 6.39 19.56 -5.50
CA THR A 3 7.21 18.55 -6.18
C THR A 3 7.56 17.44 -5.20
N ILE A 4 7.30 16.18 -5.57
CA ILE A 4 7.73 15.00 -4.77
C ILE A 4 9.25 14.90 -4.83
N LYS A 5 9.89 14.88 -3.65
CA LYS A 5 11.35 14.78 -3.48
C LYS A 5 11.74 13.48 -2.77
N TYR A 6 10.91 13.04 -1.83
CA TYR A 6 11.10 11.86 -1.01
C TYR A 6 9.81 11.03 -0.98
N ILE A 7 9.98 9.73 -1.19
CA ILE A 7 8.94 8.73 -0.99
C ILE A 7 9.38 7.79 0.12
N ALA A 8 8.45 7.37 0.97
CA ALA A 8 8.70 6.35 1.97
C ALA A 8 8.17 4.99 1.51
N GLY A 9 8.81 3.92 1.96
CA GLY A 9 8.27 2.56 1.95
C GLY A 9 8.18 2.05 3.39
N VAL A 10 7.10 1.37 3.74
CA VAL A 10 6.95 0.69 5.02
C VAL A 10 6.56 -0.77 4.85
N ASP A 11 7.12 -1.62 5.71
CA ASP A 11 6.84 -3.05 5.77
C ASP A 11 6.98 -3.56 7.21
N ILE A 12 6.37 -4.70 7.50
CA ILE A 12 6.55 -5.43 8.75
C ILE A 12 6.66 -6.93 8.45
N SER A 13 7.70 -7.54 9.01
CA SER A 13 7.99 -8.95 8.82
C SER A 13 8.03 -9.68 10.15
N PHE A 14 7.36 -10.84 10.22
CA PHE A 14 7.24 -11.65 11.43
C PHE A 14 8.34 -12.70 11.54
N PHE A 15 8.79 -12.96 12.76
CA PHE A 15 9.69 -14.07 13.05
C PHE A 15 8.88 -15.38 13.14
N PRO A 16 9.21 -16.42 12.35
CA PRO A 16 8.43 -17.66 12.29
C PRO A 16 8.23 -18.31 13.66
N GLY A 17 6.97 -18.63 13.99
CA GLY A 17 6.62 -19.32 15.23
C GLY A 17 6.56 -18.42 16.47
N THR A 18 6.62 -17.09 16.30
CA THR A 18 6.54 -16.11 17.39
C THR A 18 5.57 -14.97 17.05
N ASP A 19 5.25 -14.14 18.03
CA ASP A 19 4.56 -12.86 17.83
C ASP A 19 5.52 -11.68 17.63
N ASP A 20 6.82 -11.96 17.54
CA ASP A 20 7.84 -10.95 17.27
C ASP A 20 7.84 -10.58 15.80
N ALA A 21 8.15 -9.32 15.53
CA ALA A 21 8.26 -8.76 14.20
C ALA A 21 9.32 -7.67 14.13
N CYS A 22 9.75 -7.37 12.91
CA CYS A 22 10.58 -6.22 12.58
C CYS A 22 9.75 -5.29 11.69
N ALA A 23 9.51 -4.07 12.16
CA ALA A 23 8.91 -3.00 11.38
C ALA A 23 10.04 -2.16 10.76
N ALA A 24 9.88 -1.78 9.49
CA ALA A 24 10.87 -1.00 8.76
C ALA A 24 10.23 0.16 8.00
N LEU A 25 10.96 1.27 7.92
CA LEU A 25 10.62 2.44 7.12
C LEU A 25 11.88 2.91 6.40
N VAL A 26 11.76 3.05 5.07
CA VAL A 26 12.85 3.49 4.19
C VAL A 26 12.44 4.72 3.43
N ILE A 27 13.30 5.74 3.36
CA ILE A 27 13.10 6.92 2.53
C ILE A 27 13.98 6.83 1.29
N LEU A 28 13.38 7.05 0.13
CA LEU A 28 14.04 7.14 -1.16
C LEU A 28 13.94 8.56 -1.71
N SER A 29 15.02 9.07 -2.30
CA SER A 29 14.94 10.25 -3.16
C SER A 29 14.12 9.93 -4.42
N PHE A 30 13.43 10.91 -4.95
CA PHE A 30 12.62 10.78 -6.15
C PHE A 30 12.99 11.87 -7.17
N PRO A 31 13.17 11.52 -8.46
CA PRO A 31 12.88 10.24 -9.10
C PRO A 31 14.03 9.21 -9.08
N ASP A 32 15.18 9.53 -8.47
CA ASP A 32 16.39 8.70 -8.56
C ASP A 32 16.30 7.35 -7.83
N LEU A 33 15.34 7.19 -6.92
CA LEU A 33 15.12 6.00 -6.10
C LEU A 33 16.35 5.57 -5.29
N LYS A 34 17.14 6.54 -4.83
CA LYS A 34 18.29 6.27 -3.94
C LYS A 34 17.82 6.30 -2.50
N VAL A 35 18.22 5.30 -1.72
CA VAL A 35 17.94 5.29 -0.29
C VAL A 35 18.72 6.40 0.40
N VAL A 36 18.03 7.22 1.20
CA VAL A 36 18.62 8.35 1.95
C VAL A 36 18.46 8.21 3.46
N CYS A 37 17.53 7.37 3.91
CA CYS A 37 17.31 7.09 5.33
C CYS A 37 16.62 5.72 5.48
N GLU A 38 17.05 4.95 6.48
CA GLU A 38 16.46 3.66 6.85
C GLU A 38 16.35 3.61 8.37
N VAL A 39 15.18 3.23 8.86
CA VAL A 39 14.93 3.00 10.29
C VAL A 39 14.14 1.71 10.44
N SER A 40 14.44 0.96 11.50
CA SER A 40 13.71 -0.26 11.83
C SER A 40 13.63 -0.44 13.34
N CYS A 41 12.61 -1.16 13.77
CA CYS A 41 12.44 -1.53 15.17
C CYS A 41 11.98 -2.97 15.31
N HIS A 42 12.55 -3.66 16.29
CA HIS A 42 12.02 -4.92 16.78
C HIS A 42 10.79 -4.64 17.64
N THR A 43 9.73 -5.43 17.47
CA THR A 43 8.47 -5.28 18.19
C THR A 43 7.84 -6.64 18.45
N THR A 44 6.93 -6.71 19.42
CA THR A 44 6.10 -7.89 19.67
C THR A 44 4.64 -7.49 19.49
N LEU A 45 3.93 -8.14 18.58
CA LEU A 45 2.55 -7.81 18.26
C LEU A 45 1.58 -8.55 19.17
N THR A 46 1.00 -7.83 20.13
CA THR A 46 0.15 -8.39 21.18
C THR A 46 -1.30 -8.67 20.76
N LEU A 47 -1.74 -8.12 19.64
CA LEU A 47 -3.09 -8.36 19.10
C LEU A 47 -3.12 -9.61 18.23
N PRO A 48 -4.17 -10.45 18.31
CA PRO A 48 -4.30 -11.63 17.47
C PRO A 48 -4.46 -11.26 15.99
N TYR A 49 -4.01 -12.15 15.11
CA TYR A 49 -4.28 -12.01 13.69
C TYR A 49 -5.75 -12.30 13.38
N ILE A 50 -6.51 -11.25 13.08
CA ILE A 50 -7.89 -11.35 12.58
C ILE A 50 -7.87 -10.88 11.12
N PRO A 51 -8.25 -11.74 10.16
CA PRO A 51 -8.34 -11.35 8.76
C PRO A 51 -9.16 -10.06 8.59
N THR A 52 -8.68 -9.13 7.76
CA THR A 52 -9.29 -7.79 7.52
C THR A 52 -9.15 -6.78 8.67
N PHE A 53 -8.39 -7.09 9.72
CA PHE A 53 -8.08 -6.17 10.83
C PHE A 53 -6.57 -5.98 11.04
N LEU A 54 -5.76 -6.31 10.03
CA LEU A 54 -4.29 -6.26 10.08
C LEU A 54 -3.74 -4.91 10.55
N ALA A 55 -4.37 -3.82 10.09
CA ALA A 55 -3.97 -2.46 10.43
C ALA A 55 -3.86 -2.20 11.94
N PHE A 56 -4.76 -2.77 12.75
CA PHE A 56 -4.72 -2.61 14.20
C PHE A 56 -3.50 -3.28 14.83
N ARG A 57 -3.03 -4.37 14.22
CA ARG A 57 -1.89 -5.14 14.68
C ARG A 57 -0.57 -4.43 14.33
N GLU A 58 -0.48 -3.85 13.13
CA GLU A 58 0.79 -3.41 12.56
C GLU A 58 1.06 -1.90 12.72
N ILE A 59 0.05 -1.05 12.64
CA ILE A 59 0.22 0.41 12.72
C ILE A 59 0.90 0.86 14.02
N PRO A 60 0.58 0.31 15.21
CA PRO A 60 1.29 0.68 16.44
C PRO A 60 2.81 0.46 16.37
N ALA A 61 3.26 -0.53 15.60
CA ALA A 61 4.69 -0.78 15.38
C ALA A 61 5.31 0.15 14.33
N LEU A 62 4.53 0.61 13.35
CA LEU A 62 4.99 1.51 12.29
C LEU A 62 5.09 2.97 12.75
N LEU A 63 4.17 3.44 13.59
CA LEU A 63 4.10 4.85 13.99
C LEU A 63 5.41 5.40 14.59
N PRO A 64 6.09 4.71 15.53
CA PRO A 64 7.33 5.22 16.11
C PRO A 64 8.46 5.42 15.11
N LEU A 65 8.43 4.71 13.96
CA LEU A 65 9.47 4.85 12.94
C LEU A 65 9.44 6.24 12.31
N PHE A 66 8.29 6.91 12.22
CA PHE A 66 8.18 8.26 11.67
C PHE A 66 8.89 9.31 12.54
N ASP A 67 8.97 9.07 13.85
CA ASP A 67 9.68 9.95 14.78
C ASP A 67 11.21 9.77 14.71
N MET A 68 11.68 8.67 14.15
CA MET A 68 13.11 8.37 13.98
C MET A 68 13.70 9.00 12.70
N ILE A 69 12.86 9.48 11.79
CA ILE A 69 13.30 10.05 10.50
C ILE A 69 13.80 11.49 10.71
N PRO A 70 14.98 11.86 10.18
CA PRO A 70 15.41 13.25 10.13
C PRO A 70 14.40 14.13 9.38
N ARG A 71 14.02 15.27 9.95
CA ARG A 71 12.98 16.16 9.38
C ARG A 71 13.26 16.59 7.93
N GLU A 72 14.52 16.71 7.54
CA GLU A 72 14.93 17.06 6.17
C GLU A 72 14.56 16.01 5.10
N PHE A 73 14.38 14.75 5.52
CA PHE A 73 14.00 13.63 4.65
C PHE A 73 12.53 13.23 4.81
N TYR A 74 11.70 14.06 5.45
CA TYR A 74 10.31 13.71 5.68
C TYR A 74 9.56 13.50 4.34
N PRO A 75 8.88 12.35 4.16
CA PRO A 75 8.33 11.95 2.87
C PRO A 75 7.08 12.75 2.50
N GLN A 76 6.84 12.93 1.20
CA GLN A 76 5.57 13.48 0.70
C GLN A 76 4.50 12.41 0.45
N VAL A 77 4.90 11.14 0.35
CA VAL A 77 4.01 10.01 0.15
C VAL A 77 4.63 8.74 0.71
N VAL A 78 3.81 7.85 1.26
CA VAL A 78 4.22 6.56 1.81
C VAL A 78 3.61 5.42 1.00
N LEU A 79 4.45 4.52 0.52
CA LEU A 79 4.08 3.24 -0.07
C LEU A 79 4.00 2.20 1.05
N VAL A 80 2.85 1.57 1.21
CA VAL A 80 2.56 0.63 2.31
C VAL A 80 2.38 -0.76 1.72
N ASP A 81 3.12 -1.77 2.19
CA ASP A 81 2.83 -3.15 1.82
C ASP A 81 1.46 -3.57 2.38
N GLY A 82 0.47 -3.62 1.51
CA GLY A 82 -0.91 -3.91 1.90
C GLY A 82 -1.95 -3.11 1.11
N ASN A 83 -3.21 -3.28 1.47
CA ASN A 83 -4.32 -2.63 0.79
C ASN A 83 -4.69 -1.29 1.45
N GLY A 84 -5.20 -0.36 0.63
CA GLY A 84 -5.89 0.85 1.08
C GLY A 84 -7.41 0.68 0.96
N GLU A 85 -8.04 1.40 0.04
CA GLU A 85 -9.49 1.34 -0.21
C GLU A 85 -9.97 -0.06 -0.67
N LEU A 86 -9.10 -0.83 -1.35
CA LEU A 86 -9.40 -2.21 -1.77
C LEU A 86 -9.40 -3.17 -0.57
N HIS A 87 -10.39 -3.00 0.30
CA HIS A 87 -10.56 -3.71 1.55
C HIS A 87 -12.06 -3.95 1.80
N PRO A 88 -12.49 -5.03 2.48
CA PRO A 88 -13.91 -5.31 2.71
C PRO A 88 -14.69 -4.20 3.43
N ARG A 89 -13.98 -3.24 4.05
CA ARG A 89 -14.54 -2.07 4.74
C ARG A 89 -14.12 -0.73 4.13
N GLY A 90 -13.51 -0.74 2.94
CA GLY A 90 -12.98 0.48 2.32
C GLY A 90 -11.78 1.11 3.06
N PHE A 91 -11.25 0.43 4.09
CA PHE A 91 -10.27 1.01 5.01
C PHE A 91 -9.20 -0.03 5.42
N GLY A 92 -8.28 -0.31 4.50
CA GLY A 92 -7.12 -1.16 4.75
C GLY A 92 -5.98 -0.44 5.47
N ILE A 93 -4.86 -1.13 5.67
CA ILE A 93 -3.68 -0.61 6.40
C ILE A 93 -3.14 0.69 5.81
N ALA A 94 -3.07 0.83 4.48
CA ALA A 94 -2.55 2.04 3.87
C ALA A 94 -3.45 3.25 4.19
N SER A 95 -4.77 3.11 4.04
CA SER A 95 -5.74 4.15 4.37
C SER A 95 -5.71 4.50 5.87
N HIS A 96 -5.60 3.49 6.73
CA HIS A 96 -5.53 3.70 8.17
C HIS A 96 -4.24 4.43 8.54
N LEU A 97 -3.09 4.00 8.03
CA LEU A 97 -1.82 4.68 8.25
C LEU A 97 -1.87 6.14 7.79
N GLY A 98 -2.44 6.42 6.61
CA GLY A 98 -2.54 7.78 6.08
C GLY A 98 -3.40 8.69 6.95
N VAL A 99 -4.50 8.19 7.50
CA VAL A 99 -5.33 8.94 8.45
C VAL A 99 -4.59 9.24 9.74
N VAL A 100 -3.88 8.27 10.33
CA VAL A 100 -3.19 8.51 11.62
C VAL A 100 -1.93 9.35 11.48
N THR A 101 -1.22 9.25 10.36
CA THR A 101 0.02 10.01 10.09
C THR A 101 -0.23 11.36 9.42
N GLN A 102 -1.45 11.59 8.89
CA GLN A 102 -1.78 12.74 8.04
C GLN A 102 -0.89 12.84 6.79
N LEU A 103 -0.40 11.71 6.30
CA LEU A 103 0.41 11.61 5.09
C LEU A 103 -0.40 10.99 3.93
N PRO A 104 -0.16 11.41 2.68
CA PRO A 104 -0.61 10.66 1.52
C PRO A 104 -0.03 9.24 1.52
N THR A 105 -0.90 8.24 1.33
CA THR A 105 -0.50 6.83 1.34
C THR A 105 -1.01 6.08 0.11
N ILE A 106 -0.21 5.15 -0.41
CA ILE A 106 -0.58 4.24 -1.48
C ILE A 106 -0.35 2.81 -0.98
N GLY A 107 -1.40 1.98 -1.01
CA GLY A 107 -1.29 0.57 -0.71
C GLY A 107 -0.75 -0.22 -1.91
N VAL A 108 0.31 -1.00 -1.70
CA VAL A 108 0.97 -1.84 -2.70
C VAL A 108 0.88 -3.29 -2.26
N ALA A 109 -0.23 -3.96 -2.59
CA ALA A 109 -0.46 -5.33 -2.18
C ALA A 109 0.16 -6.37 -3.16
N LYS A 110 0.84 -7.38 -2.61
CA LYS A 110 1.42 -8.52 -3.37
C LYS A 110 0.37 -9.53 -3.84
N THR A 111 -0.77 -9.61 -3.15
CA THR A 111 -1.88 -10.51 -3.49
C THR A 111 -3.18 -9.73 -3.65
N PHE A 112 -3.98 -10.13 -4.66
CA PHE A 112 -5.28 -9.51 -4.89
C PHE A 112 -6.29 -9.98 -3.85
N LEU A 113 -6.85 -9.05 -3.09
CA LEU A 113 -7.90 -9.31 -2.11
C LEU A 113 -9.26 -9.32 -2.81
N ASN A 114 -9.99 -10.45 -2.71
CA ASN A 114 -11.35 -10.51 -3.26
C ASN A 114 -12.27 -9.70 -2.35
N VAL A 115 -12.77 -8.58 -2.85
CA VAL A 115 -13.63 -7.66 -2.09
C VAL A 115 -14.77 -7.22 -2.98
N ASP A 116 -15.98 -7.12 -2.41
CA ASP A 116 -17.09 -6.40 -3.04
C ASP A 116 -17.41 -6.87 -4.48
N GLY A 117 -17.43 -8.18 -4.69
CA GLY A 117 -17.64 -8.81 -6.01
C GLY A 117 -16.44 -8.75 -6.97
N LEU A 118 -15.38 -8.02 -6.63
CA LEU A 118 -14.11 -8.05 -7.35
C LEU A 118 -13.37 -9.32 -7.00
N THR A 119 -13.10 -10.15 -8.01
CA THR A 119 -12.31 -11.37 -7.85
C THR A 119 -11.01 -11.24 -8.61
N LYS A 120 -9.98 -11.94 -8.14
CA LYS A 120 -8.70 -12.05 -8.87
C LYS A 120 -8.89 -12.49 -10.32
N ARG A 121 -9.87 -13.37 -10.59
CA ARG A 121 -10.19 -13.84 -11.94
C ARG A 121 -10.80 -12.72 -12.80
N SER A 122 -11.81 -12.01 -12.28
CA SER A 122 -12.47 -10.94 -13.04
C SER A 122 -11.52 -9.77 -13.32
N VAL A 123 -10.70 -9.37 -12.34
CA VAL A 123 -9.71 -8.30 -12.54
C VAL A 123 -8.61 -8.71 -13.52
N ARG A 124 -8.15 -9.96 -13.49
CA ARG A 124 -7.17 -10.45 -14.49
C ARG A 124 -7.73 -10.39 -15.91
N ALA A 125 -9.00 -10.71 -16.11
CA ALA A 125 -9.64 -10.60 -17.42
C ALA A 125 -9.65 -9.13 -17.91
N LEU A 126 -10.02 -8.19 -17.04
CA LEU A 126 -9.99 -6.75 -17.36
C LEU A 126 -8.58 -6.25 -17.70
N VAL A 127 -7.55 -6.73 -16.99
CA VAL A 127 -6.16 -6.39 -17.30
C VAL A 127 -5.76 -6.90 -18.68
N GLN A 128 -6.12 -8.15 -19.02
CA GLN A 128 -5.80 -8.73 -20.32
C GLN A 128 -6.49 -8.00 -21.46
N GLU A 129 -7.79 -7.70 -21.31
CA GLU A 129 -8.57 -6.94 -22.27
C GLU A 129 -7.94 -5.56 -22.52
N LYS A 130 -7.62 -4.82 -21.47
CA LYS A 130 -7.03 -3.48 -21.61
C LYS A 130 -5.60 -3.53 -22.19
N LYS A 131 -4.78 -4.53 -21.82
CA LYS A 131 -3.47 -4.75 -22.44
C LYS A 131 -3.58 -5.02 -23.94
N ALA A 132 -4.60 -5.75 -24.39
CA ALA A 132 -4.82 -6.01 -25.81
C ALA A 132 -5.14 -4.73 -26.59
N HIS A 133 -5.96 -3.84 -26.02
CA HIS A 133 -6.30 -2.54 -26.62
C HIS A 133 -5.14 -1.53 -26.64
N THR A 134 -4.23 -1.57 -25.67
CA THR A 134 -3.05 -0.68 -25.65
C THR A 134 -1.98 -1.12 -26.65
N ARG A 135 -1.88 -2.42 -26.95
CA ARG A 135 -0.91 -2.95 -27.92
C ARG A 135 -1.23 -2.60 -29.38
N THR A 136 -2.48 -2.31 -29.70
CA THR A 136 -2.90 -1.92 -31.05
C THR A 136 -2.69 -0.43 -31.32
N SER A 137 -2.43 0.37 -30.29
CA SER A 137 -2.25 1.84 -30.40
C SER A 137 -0.79 2.26 -30.38
N ASP A 138 0.07 1.62 -29.57
CA ASP A 138 1.48 1.97 -29.45
C ASP A 138 2.38 0.81 -29.89
N GLY A 139 3.11 1.02 -30.99
CA GLY A 139 4.10 0.08 -31.50
C GLY A 139 5.19 -0.23 -30.46
N GLY A 140 5.10 -1.41 -29.84
CA GLY A 140 6.21 -2.21 -29.30
C GLY A 140 7.21 -1.53 -28.35
N GLY A 141 6.87 -1.45 -27.06
CA GLY A 141 7.79 -1.19 -25.94
C GLY A 141 7.45 -2.06 -24.70
N PRO A 142 8.39 -2.24 -23.74
CA PRO A 142 8.33 -3.31 -22.73
C PRO A 142 7.10 -3.20 -21.83
N GLN A 143 6.40 -4.32 -21.66
CA GLN A 143 5.16 -4.53 -20.88
C GLN A 143 4.31 -3.27 -20.67
N SER A 144 3.32 -3.06 -21.54
CA SER A 144 2.31 -2.01 -21.36
C SER A 144 1.76 -1.99 -19.93
N VAL A 145 2.05 -0.91 -19.21
CA VAL A 145 1.49 -0.62 -17.89
C VAL A 145 0.02 -0.29 -18.08
N VAL A 146 -0.83 -0.94 -17.29
CA VAL A 146 -2.27 -0.73 -17.36
C VAL A 146 -2.77 -0.25 -16.01
N ALA A 147 -3.34 0.96 -16.00
CA ALA A 147 -4.10 1.46 -14.86
C ALA A 147 -5.59 1.13 -15.05
N LEU A 148 -6.17 0.42 -14.08
CA LEU A 148 -7.62 0.14 -14.05
C LEU A 148 -8.22 0.86 -12.85
N LYS A 149 -9.31 1.60 -13.07
CA LYS A 149 -10.18 2.00 -11.98
C LYS A 149 -11.09 0.80 -11.67
N LEU A 150 -10.97 0.27 -10.46
CA LEU A 150 -11.83 -0.79 -9.96
C LEU A 150 -12.95 -0.15 -9.12
N GLN A 151 -14.17 -0.65 -9.27
CA GLN A 151 -15.32 -0.29 -8.44
C GLN A 151 -16.04 -1.58 -8.06
N GLY A 152 -16.27 -1.77 -6.77
CA GLY A 152 -16.99 -2.94 -6.27
C GLY A 152 -18.51 -2.73 -6.31
N GLN A 153 -19.26 -3.76 -5.93
CA GLN A 153 -20.74 -3.76 -5.95
C GLN A 153 -21.36 -2.75 -4.97
N SER A 154 -20.73 -2.52 -3.82
CA SER A 154 -21.17 -1.60 -2.76
C SER A 154 -20.91 -0.13 -3.11
N SER A 155 -20.11 0.14 -4.16
CA SER A 155 -19.92 1.50 -4.70
C SER A 155 -21.17 2.07 -5.38
N LYS A 156 -22.23 1.26 -5.56
CA LYS A 156 -23.54 1.72 -6.05
C LYS A 156 -24.37 2.29 -4.89
N VAL A 157 -24.07 3.52 -4.48
CA VAL A 157 -24.95 4.26 -3.57
C VAL A 157 -26.30 4.43 -4.28
N HIS A 158 -27.33 3.72 -3.81
CA HIS A 158 -28.70 4.05 -4.16
C HIS A 158 -29.04 5.26 -3.30
N ALA A 159 -29.07 6.44 -3.90
CA ALA A 159 -29.63 7.61 -3.25
C ALA A 159 -31.11 7.30 -2.95
N GLY A 160 -31.43 7.13 -1.67
CA GLY A 160 -32.79 7.12 -1.15
C GLY A 160 -33.30 8.53 -0.92
#